data_AF-A0A6M5YGU2-F1
#
_entry.id   AF-A0A6M5YGU2-F1
#
_cell.length_a   1.000
_cell.length_b   1.000
_cell.length_c   1.000
_cell.angle_alpha   90.00
_cell.angle_beta   90.00
_cell.angle_gamma   90.00
#
_symmetry.space_group_name_H-M   'P 1'
#
loop_
_entity.id
_entity.type
_entity.pdbx_description
1 polymer ?
#
loop_
_entity_poly.entity_id
_entity_poly.type
_entity_poly.pdbx_seq_one_letter_code
_entity_poly.pdbx_strand_id
1 'polypeptide(L)'
;MRQQTIDAEQIKAQQGGLEKWLGKSVKIGFDTHLGGTEWMWLMVSAVKGRKLVGKLKSEPWFAIEYRQGQKITFKEDEIFAVNLV
;
A
#
# COMPACT_ATOMS: atom_id res chain seq x y z
N MET A 1 -27.14 -6.89 21.66
CA MET A 1 -25.67 -6.83 21.50
C MET A 1 -25.19 -7.75 20.35
N ARG A 2 -25.61 -7.51 19.10
CA ARG A 2 -25.18 -8.33 17.92
C ARG A 2 -24.27 -7.57 16.94
N GLN A 3 -24.08 -6.26 17.15
CA GLN A 3 -23.35 -5.40 16.21
C GLN A 3 -21.82 -5.63 16.27
N GLN A 4 -21.26 -5.91 17.44
CA GLN A 4 -19.81 -5.99 17.64
C GLN A 4 -19.16 -7.22 17.00
N THR A 5 -19.90 -8.31 16.79
CA THR A 5 -19.34 -9.57 16.26
C THR A 5 -19.17 -9.53 14.74
N ILE A 6 -20.10 -8.85 14.03
CA ILE A 6 -20.07 -8.71 12.56
C ILE A 6 -18.85 -7.90 12.12
N ASP A 7 -18.53 -6.84 12.87
CA ASP A 7 -17.39 -5.96 12.54
C ASP A 7 -16.06 -6.70 12.66
N ALA A 8 -15.87 -7.54 13.69
CA ALA A 8 -14.63 -8.26 13.91
C ALA A 8 -14.38 -9.35 12.86
N GLU A 9 -15.41 -10.10 12.45
CA GLU A 9 -15.29 -11.11 11.40
C GLU A 9 -15.05 -10.48 10.02
N GLN A 10 -15.73 -9.37 9.71
CA GLN A 10 -15.48 -8.62 8.47
C GLN A 10 -14.07 -8.02 8.42
N ILE A 11 -13.58 -7.49 9.54
CA ILE A 11 -12.21 -6.99 9.65
C ILE A 11 -11.22 -8.12 9.43
N LYS A 12 -11.44 -9.31 10.02
CA LYS A 12 -10.55 -10.46 9.89
C LYS A 12 -10.54 -11.02 8.46
N ALA A 13 -11.71 -11.12 7.82
CA ALA A 13 -11.82 -11.54 6.43
C ALA A 13 -11.15 -10.55 5.45
N GLN A 14 -11.31 -9.25 5.68
CA GLN A 14 -10.62 -8.22 4.88
C GLN A 14 -9.12 -8.19 5.13
N GLN A 15 -8.67 -8.39 6.36
CA GLN A 15 -7.25 -8.53 6.68
C GLN A 15 -6.64 -9.73 5.96
N GLY A 16 -7.29 -10.89 5.99
CA GLY A 16 -6.85 -12.08 5.24
C GLY A 16 -6.78 -11.84 3.73
N GLY A 17 -7.68 -11.01 3.19
CA GLY A 17 -7.63 -10.57 1.79
C GLY A 17 -6.42 -9.68 1.46
N LEU A 18 -5.98 -8.83 2.40
CA LEU A 18 -4.82 -7.95 2.22
C LEU A 18 -3.49 -8.65 2.49
N GLU A 19 -3.46 -9.71 3.30
CA GLU A 19 -2.26 -10.51 3.58
C GLU A 19 -1.65 -11.12 2.31
N LYS A 20 -2.45 -11.35 1.26
CA LYS A 20 -1.97 -11.78 -0.07
C LYS A 20 -0.95 -10.83 -0.69
N TRP A 21 -0.86 -9.59 -0.21
CA TRP A 21 0.07 -8.58 -0.68
C TRP A 21 1.41 -8.59 0.07
N LEU A 22 1.49 -9.21 1.26
CA LEU A 22 2.72 -9.25 2.05
C LEU A 22 3.88 -9.82 1.24
N GLY A 23 5.03 -9.13 1.26
CA GLY A 23 6.23 -9.50 0.51
C GLY A 23 6.20 -9.16 -0.98
N LYS A 24 5.04 -8.77 -1.55
CA LYS A 24 4.94 -8.43 -2.97
C LYS A 24 5.45 -7.03 -3.27
N SER A 25 5.94 -6.85 -4.49
CA SER A 25 6.24 -5.52 -5.04
C SER A 25 5.00 -4.99 -5.79
N VAL A 26 4.49 -3.84 -5.36
CA VAL A 26 3.31 -3.17 -5.93
C VAL A 26 3.66 -1.78 -6.43
N LYS A 27 3.00 -1.32 -7.49
CA LYS A 27 3.17 0.02 -8.05
C LYS A 27 2.01 0.91 -7.62
N ILE A 28 2.31 2.09 -7.07
CA ILE A 28 1.32 3.11 -6.73
C ILE A 28 1.77 4.47 -7.27
N GLY A 29 0.81 5.39 -7.42
CA GLY A 29 1.06 6.75 -7.90
C GLY A 29 1.34 7.71 -6.75
N PHE A 30 2.23 8.67 -6.98
CA PHE A 30 2.51 9.78 -6.08
C PHE A 30 2.36 11.08 -6.85
N ASP A 31 1.67 12.04 -6.25
CA ASP A 31 1.53 13.38 -6.84
C ASP A 31 2.88 14.10 -6.85
N THR A 32 3.16 14.79 -7.94
CA THR A 32 4.39 15.55 -8.12
C THR A 32 4.13 17.04 -7.95
N HIS A 33 5.15 17.77 -7.52
CA HIS A 33 5.12 19.23 -7.41
C HIS A 33 4.90 19.96 -8.76
N LEU A 34 5.02 19.23 -9.88
CA LEU A 34 4.83 19.74 -11.25
C LEU A 34 3.42 19.47 -11.81
N GLY A 35 2.53 18.87 -11.02
CA GLY A 35 1.14 18.60 -11.43
C GLY A 35 0.95 17.31 -12.23
N GLY A 36 1.70 16.26 -11.93
CA GLY A 36 1.53 14.92 -12.53
C GLY A 36 1.65 13.79 -11.50
N THR A 37 1.69 12.55 -11.99
CA THR A 37 1.83 11.35 -11.14
C THR A 37 3.13 10.62 -11.46
N GLU A 38 3.99 10.46 -10.46
CA GLU A 38 5.14 9.57 -10.53
C GLU A 38 4.76 8.18 -9.99
N TRP A 39 4.96 7.15 -10.81
CA TRP A 39 4.58 5.78 -10.46
C TRP A 39 5.77 5.01 -9.90
N MET A 40 5.70 4.63 -8.63
CA MET A 40 6.82 4.01 -7.92
C MET A 40 6.49 2.63 -7.40
N TRP A 41 7.52 1.80 -7.26
CA TRP A 41 7.42 0.46 -6.70
C TRP A 41 7.66 0.46 -5.19
N LEU A 42 6.79 -0.23 -4.46
CA LEU A 42 6.90 -0.45 -3.03
C LEU A 42 6.94 -1.95 -2.74
N MET A 43 7.78 -2.35 -1.79
CA MET A 43 7.72 -3.69 -1.21
C MET A 43 6.79 -3.67 -0.01
N VAL A 44 5.67 -4.41 -0.07
CA VAL A 44 4.70 -4.49 1.03
C VAL A 44 5.32 -5.25 2.20
N SER A 45 5.33 -4.61 3.36
CA SER A 45 6.02 -5.07 4.58
C SER A 45 5.08 -5.36 5.75
N ALA A 46 3.85 -4.82 5.74
CA ALA A 46 2.86 -5.10 6.77
C ALA A 46 1.43 -4.80 6.28
N VAL A 47 0.44 -5.39 6.96
CA VAL A 47 -0.98 -5.04 6.88
C VAL A 47 -1.38 -4.41 8.22
N LYS A 48 -2.10 -3.29 8.17
CA LYS A 48 -2.62 -2.58 9.35
C LYS A 48 -4.11 -2.30 9.15
N GLY A 49 -4.96 -3.16 9.69
CA GLY A 49 -6.41 -3.05 9.49
C GLY A 49 -6.75 -3.19 8.01
N ARG A 50 -7.28 -2.13 7.40
CA ARG A 50 -7.66 -2.06 5.98
C ARG A 50 -6.63 -1.36 5.10
N LYS A 51 -5.40 -1.19 5.60
CA LYS A 51 -4.30 -0.52 4.89
C LYS A 51 -3.09 -1.43 4.79
N LEU A 52 -2.35 -1.24 3.72
CA LEU A 52 -1.04 -1.82 3.47
C LEU A 52 0.04 -0.83 3.89
N VAL A 53 1.18 -1.35 4.31
CA VAL A 53 2.39 -0.57 4.57
C VAL A 53 3.52 -1.11 3.71
N GLY A 54 4.03 -0.30 2.80
CA GLY A 54 5.12 -0.64 1.90
C GLY A 54 6.33 0.26 2.09
N LYS A 55 7.50 -0.23 1.72
CA LYS A 55 8.73 0.57 1.64
C LYS A 55 9.03 0.91 0.18
N LEU A 56 9.28 2.18 -0.10
CA LEU A 56 9.72 2.64 -1.43
C LEU A 56 11.03 1.94 -1.82
N LYS A 57 11.09 1.40 -3.04
CA LYS A 57 12.26 0.66 -3.54
C LYS A 57 13.32 1.56 -4.18
N SER A 58 12.95 2.75 -4.62
CA SER A 58 13.84 3.72 -5.29
C SER A 58 13.59 5.15 -4.79
N GLU A 59 14.53 6.04 -5.06
CA GLU A 59 14.38 7.47 -4.83
C GLU A 59 13.46 8.07 -5.91
N PRO A 60 12.44 8.88 -5.55
CA PRO A 60 11.62 9.58 -6.53
C PRO A 60 12.39 10.73 -7.19
N TRP A 61 12.10 11.01 -8.46
CA TRP A 61 12.65 12.19 -9.15
C TRP A 61 11.77 13.44 -9.00
N PHE A 62 10.45 13.28 -9.02
CA PHE A 62 9.49 14.38 -9.07
C PHE A 62 8.59 14.44 -7.84
N ALA A 63 8.30 13.30 -7.21
CA ALA A 63 7.63 13.22 -5.91
C ALA A 63 8.65 13.45 -4.77
N ILE A 64 9.31 14.62 -4.78
CA ILE A 64 10.49 14.97 -3.97
C ILE A 64 10.27 14.98 -2.45
N GLU A 65 9.00 14.92 -2.02
CA GLU A 65 8.61 14.81 -0.61
C GLU A 65 8.80 13.38 -0.07
N TYR A 66 9.03 12.42 -0.97
CA TYR A 66 9.27 11.03 -0.62
C TYR A 66 10.73 10.64 -0.80
N ARG A 67 11.15 9.57 -0.13
CA ARG A 67 12.52 9.04 -0.14
C ARG A 67 12.53 7.52 -0.31
N GLN A 68 13.61 7.00 -0.89
CA GLN A 68 13.88 5.57 -0.90
C GLN A 68 13.84 4.99 0.54
N GLY A 69 13.23 3.82 0.68
CA GLY A 69 13.11 3.14 1.98
C GLY A 69 12.05 3.70 2.92
N GLN A 70 11.46 4.87 2.60
CA GLN A 70 10.37 5.44 3.38
C GLN A 70 9.17 4.49 3.40
N LYS A 71 8.55 4.39 4.59
CA LYS A 71 7.32 3.61 4.79
C LYS A 71 6.12 4.44 4.34
N ILE A 72 5.37 3.93 3.38
CA ILE A 72 4.14 4.52 2.86
C ILE A 72 2.98 3.63 3.28
N THR A 73 1.92 4.26 3.78
CA THR A 73 0.66 3.57 4.09
C THR A 73 -0.34 3.87 2.99
N PHE A 74 -0.93 2.85 2.39
CA PHE A 74 -1.84 2.96 1.26
C PHE A 74 -2.91 1.86 1.33
N LYS A 75 -3.95 1.95 0.51
CA LYS A 75 -5.04 1.00 0.39
C LYS A 75 -4.86 0.11 -0.84
N GLU A 76 -5.61 -0.98 -0.92
CA GLU A 76 -5.53 -1.91 -2.05
C GLU A 76 -5.99 -1.27 -3.38
N ASP A 77 -6.98 -0.38 -3.34
CA ASP A 77 -7.50 0.34 -4.52
C ASP A 77 -6.50 1.35 -5.11
N GLU A 78 -5.42 1.67 -4.39
CA GLU A 78 -4.32 2.52 -4.88
C GLU A 78 -3.26 1.72 -5.67
N ILE A 79 -3.37 0.39 -5.70
CA ILE A 79 -2.44 -0.48 -6.45
C ILE A 79 -2.77 -0.43 -7.94
N PHE A 80 -1.82 0.06 -8.74
CA PHE A 80 -1.93 0.11 -10.20
C PHE A 80 -1.40 -1.16 -10.87
N ALA A 81 -0.27 -1.69 -10.39
CA ALA A 81 0.35 -2.88 -10.96
C ALA A 81 1.06 -3.70 -9.88
N VAL A 82 1.27 -4.98 -10.18
CA VAL A 82 1.92 -5.94 -9.29
C VAL A 82 3.04 -6.61 -10.07
N ASN A 83 4.21 -6.72 -9.46
CA ASN A 83 5.28 -7.54 -10.01
C ASN A 83 5.34 -8.85 -9.22
N LEU A 84 5.04 -9.95 -9.91
CA LEU A 84 5.14 -11.30 -9.37
C LEU A 84 6.54 -11.80 -9.73
N VAL A 85 7.47 -11.68 -8.78
CA VAL A 85 8.81 -12.27 -8.89
C VAL A 85 8.81 -13.57 -8.10
#